data_AF-A0A7W8S3I4-F1
#
_entry.id   AF-A0A7W8S3I4-F1
#
_cell.length_a   1.000
_cell.length_b   1.000
_cell.length_c   1.000
_cell.angle_alpha   90.00
_cell.angle_beta   90.00
_cell.angle_gamma   90.00
#
_symmetry.space_group_name_H-M   'P 1'
#
loop_
_entity.id
_entity.type
_entity.pdbx_description
1 polymer ?
#
loop_
_entity_poly.entity_id
_entity_poly.type
_entity_poly.pdbx_seq_one_letter_code
_entity_poly.pdbx_strand_id
1 'polypeptide(L)' 'MLIIEGMFPFVFPTAWRDTFRKIAERPPHQIRVGGLIVMLLGLVLLFIAT' A
#
# COMPACT_ATOMS: atom_id res chain seq x y z
N MET A 1 13.72 -7.28 -2.26
CA MET A 1 12.41 -7.56 -2.86
C MET A 1 12.17 -6.76 -4.16
N LEU A 2 13.20 -6.51 -4.98
CA LEU A 2 13.04 -5.76 -6.24
C LEU A 2 12.47 -6.60 -7.39
N ILE A 3 12.69 -7.92 -7.36
CA ILE A 3 12.24 -8.83 -8.43
C ILE A 3 10.71 -8.96 -8.41
N ILE A 4 10.10 -9.15 -7.22
CA ILE A 4 8.64 -9.31 -7.09
C ILE A 4 7.93 -7.97 -7.36
N GLU A 5 8.44 -6.86 -6.83
CA GLU A 5 7.89 -5.52 -7.09
C GLU A 5 8.01 -5.10 -8.56
N GLY A 6 9.03 -5.57 -9.30
CA GLY A 6 9.19 -5.33 -10.73
C GLY A 6 8.39 -6.29 -11.63
N MET A 7 8.07 -7.50 -11.15
CA MET A 7 7.33 -8.49 -11.92
C MET A 7 5.87 -8.08 -12.16
N PHE A 8 5.21 -7.48 -11.16
CA PHE A 8 3.84 -6.96 -11.29
C PHE A 8 3.67 -5.90 -12.40
N PRO A 9 4.47 -4.81 -12.43
CA PRO A 9 4.42 -3.85 -13.52
C PRO A 9 4.88 -4.43 -14.86
N PHE A 10 5.73 -5.46 -14.86
CA PHE A 10 6.20 -6.10 -16.08
C PHE A 10 5.14 -7.03 -16.73
N VAL A 11 4.47 -7.87 -15.92
CA VAL A 11 3.46 -8.81 -16.40
C VAL A 11 2.12 -8.10 -16.68
N PHE A 12 1.73 -7.12 -15.84
CA PHE A 12 0.45 -6.42 -15.97
C PHE A 12 0.61 -4.88 -15.87
N PRO A 13 1.23 -4.23 -16.86
CA PRO A 13 1.55 -2.81 -16.81
C PRO A 13 0.31 -1.90 -16.68
N THR A 14 -0.76 -2.20 -17.42
CA THR A 14 -1.99 -1.39 -17.44
C THR A 14 -2.80 -1.53 -16.15
N ALA A 15 -2.99 -2.77 -15.66
CA ALA A 15 -3.70 -3.02 -14.41
C ALA A 15 -2.94 -2.44 -13.21
N TRP A 16 -1.60 -2.51 -13.22
CA TRP A 16 -0.76 -1.88 -12.22
C TRP A 16 -0.91 -0.35 -12.24
N ARG A 17 -0.79 0.28 -13.42
CA ARG A 17 -0.95 1.72 -13.58
C ARG A 17 -2.34 2.20 -13.14
N ASP A 18 -3.40 1.49 -13.49
CA ASP A 18 -4.76 1.85 -13.09
C ASP A 18 -4.98 1.71 -11.58
N THR A 19 -4.38 0.69 -10.95
CA THR A 19 -4.39 0.54 -9.49
C THR A 19 -3.71 1.72 -8.82
N PHE A 20 -2.52 2.09 -9.26
CA PHE A 20 -1.79 3.24 -8.74
C PHE A 20 -2.53 4.55 -8.95
N ARG A 21 -3.14 4.72 -10.13
CA ARG A 21 -3.93 5.91 -10.45
C ARG A 21 -5.16 6.02 -9.56
N LYS A 22 -5.90 4.94 -9.35
CA LYS A 22 -7.04 4.90 -8.42
C LYS A 22 -6.64 5.24 -6.98
N ILE A 23 -5.43 4.83 -6.56
CA ILE A 23 -4.90 5.17 -5.24
C ILE A 23 -4.49 6.65 -5.18
N ALA A 24 -3.84 7.17 -6.21
CA ALA A 24 -3.39 8.55 -6.29
C ALA A 24 -4.54 9.57 -6.44
N GLU A 25 -5.65 9.16 -7.06
CA GLU A 25 -6.87 9.96 -7.19
C GLU A 25 -7.68 10.02 -5.88
N ARG A 26 -7.35 9.19 -4.87
CA ARG A 26 -7.99 9.28 -3.54
C ARG A 26 -7.59 10.61 -2.87
N PRO A 27 -8.53 11.27 -2.16
CA PRO A 27 -8.20 12.46 -1.39
C PRO A 27 -7.05 12.17 -0.41
N PRO A 28 -6.07 13.07 -0.27
CA PRO A 28 -4.89 12.85 0.57
C PRO A 28 -5.26 12.58 2.04
N HIS A 29 -6.43 13.06 2.49
CA HIS A 29 -6.98 12.74 3.80
C HIS A 29 -7.25 11.24 3.98
N GLN A 30 -7.86 10.56 3.00
CA GLN A 30 -8.15 9.13 3.09
C GLN A 30 -6.88 8.27 3.08
N ILE A 31 -5.87 8.67 2.30
CA ILE A 31 -4.57 7.99 2.28
C ILE A 31 -3.90 8.08 3.66
N ARG A 32 -3.95 9.24 4.31
CA ARG A 32 -3.41 9.44 5.67
C ARG A 32 -4.12 8.60 6.72
N VAL A 33 -5.45 8.50 6.66
CA VAL A 33 -6.22 7.66 7.60
C VAL A 33 -5.89 6.18 7.41
N GLY A 34 -5.78 5.70 6.17
CA GLY A 34 -5.33 4.33 5.89
C GLY A 34 -3.95 4.05 6.47
N GLY A 35 -3.01 4.98 6.30
CA GLY A 35 -1.69 4.91 6.91
C GLY A 35 -1.72 4.87 8.44
N LEU A 36 -2.57 5.69 9.08
CA LEU A 36 -2.76 5.69 10.53
C LEU A 36 -3.30 4.36 11.06
N ILE A 37 -4.26 3.75 10.36
CA ILE A 37 -4.81 2.44 10.72
C ILE A 37 -3.72 1.37 10.65
N VAL A 38 -2.90 1.37 9.59
CA VAL A 38 -1.79 0.41 9.43
C VAL A 38 -0.73 0.61 10.51
N MET A 39 -0.38 1.86 10.83
CA MET A 39 0.56 2.15 11.91
C MET A 39 0.05 1.69 13.28
N LEU A 40 -1.23 1.90 13.58
CA LEU A 40 -1.86 1.42 14.81
C LEU A 40 -1.90 -0.11 14.88
N LEU A 41 -2.29 -0.77 13.80
CA LEU A 41 -2.24 -2.24 13.71
C LEU A 41 -0.83 -2.77 13.93
N GLY A 42 0.17 -2.14 13.30
CA GLY A 42 1.58 -2.50 13.49
C GLY A 42 2.02 -2.34 14.94
N LEU A 43 1.61 -1.26 15.60
CA LEU A 43 1.91 -1.03 17.02
C LEU A 43 1.26 -2.08 17.92
N VAL A 44 -0.01 -2.43 17.67
CA VAL A 44 -0.74 -3.47 18.41
C VAL A 44 -0.07 -4.83 18.21
N LEU A 45 0.30 -5.18 16.98
CA LEU A 45 1.01 -6.43 16.68
C LEU A 45 2.37 -6.48 17.36
N LEU A 46 3.13 -5.39 17.35
CA LEU A 46 4.42 -5.30 18.04
C LEU A 46 4.28 -5.46 19.55
N PHE A 47 3.24 -4.86 20.14
CA PHE A 47 2.93 -4.99 21.55
C PHE A 47 2.49 -6.42 21.93
N ILE A 48 1.79 -7.13 21.05
CA ILE A 48 1.42 -8.54 21.27
C ILE A 48 2.65 -9.45 21.10
N ALA A 49 3.56 -9.13 20.18
CA ALA A 49 4.73 -9.93 19.89
C ALA A 49 5.90 -9.72 20.87
N THR A 50 5.87 -8.65 21.66
CA THR A 50 6.90 -8.29 22.67
C THR A 50 6.40 -8.63 24.07
#